data_AF-A0A1F7FDX5-F1
#
_entry.id   AF-A0A1F7FDX5-F1
#
_cell.length_a   1.000
_cell.length_b   1.000
_cell.length_c   1.000
_cell.angle_alpha   90.00
_cell.angle_beta   90.00
_cell.angle_gamma   90.00
#
_symmetry.space_group_name_H-M   'P 1'
#
loop_
_entity.id
_entity.type
_entity.pdbx_description
1 polymer ?
#
loop_
_entity_poly.entity_id
_entity_poly.type
_entity_poly.pdbx_seq_one_letter_code
_entity_poly.pdbx_strand_id
1 'polypeptide(L)'
;MKTTVVRRSHLRLFLLLISLVCCSGSAQTFTSYRSLVPVVDFDKTTTELERREFLHSGESEVKISNQKLQHVLFRLDSASNLRKYHCDIAFILYEFREDQSYYSKSDTYNRNQNILKQISYYDANGRLKGDGEFDDVARVSFEVKDLDKFEEAMNKIDEQEGNYDPEDASENNIIASSFDSKGMLIRSTPISTKDFWDYQNFMGRP
;
A
#
# COMPACT_ATOMS: atom_id res chain seq x y z
N MET A 1 -24.07 11.62 -82.16
CA MET A 1 -22.92 11.62 -81.23
C MET A 1 -23.42 12.10 -79.87
N LYS A 2 -23.50 11.22 -78.86
CA LYS A 2 -23.90 11.58 -77.49
C LYS A 2 -22.65 11.52 -76.61
N THR A 3 -22.26 12.66 -76.05
CA THR A 3 -21.11 12.79 -75.15
C THR A 3 -21.62 12.68 -73.71
N THR A 4 -21.25 11.60 -73.02
CA THR A 4 -21.61 11.38 -71.61
C THR A 4 -20.59 12.08 -70.71
N VAL A 5 -21.04 13.12 -70.00
CA VAL A 5 -20.28 13.76 -68.93
C VAL A 5 -20.45 12.91 -67.67
N VAL A 6 -19.39 12.19 -67.28
CA VAL A 6 -19.34 11.50 -65.99
C VAL A 6 -18.96 12.52 -64.90
N ARG A 7 -19.93 12.81 -64.03
CA ARG A 7 -19.78 13.66 -62.83
C ARG A 7 -18.71 13.09 -61.90
N ARG A 8 -17.64 13.85 -61.66
CA ARG A 8 -16.70 13.65 -60.54
C ARG A 8 -17.39 14.05 -59.21
N SER A 9 -18.17 13.15 -58.64
CA SER A 9 -18.83 13.37 -57.33
C SER A 9 -18.60 12.24 -56.32
N HIS A 10 -17.63 11.35 -56.55
CA HIS A 10 -17.35 10.22 -55.66
C HIS A 10 -16.02 10.30 -54.88
N LEU A 11 -15.15 11.27 -55.18
CA LEU A 11 -13.83 11.36 -54.52
C LEU A 11 -13.88 12.02 -53.13
N ARG A 12 -14.95 12.74 -52.79
CA ARG A 12 -15.12 13.35 -51.45
C ARG A 12 -15.80 12.43 -50.44
N LEU A 13 -16.46 11.37 -50.88
CA LEU A 13 -17.19 10.45 -50.00
C LEU A 13 -16.30 9.34 -49.43
N PHE A 14 -15.19 9.02 -50.08
CA PHE A 14 -14.28 7.95 -49.63
C PHE A 14 -13.30 8.41 -48.54
N LEU A 15 -13.02 9.71 -48.44
CA LEU A 15 -12.12 10.28 -47.42
C LEU A 15 -12.80 10.58 -46.08
N LEU A 16 -14.15 10.53 -46.02
CA LEU A 16 -14.90 10.77 -44.77
C LEU A 16 -15.13 9.51 -43.94
N LEU A 17 -14.85 8.32 -44.49
CA LEU A 17 -15.05 7.04 -43.81
C LEU A 17 -13.82 6.57 -43.01
N ILE A 18 -12.66 7.20 -43.16
CA ILE A 18 -11.42 6.83 -42.45
C ILE A 18 -11.27 7.57 -41.11
N SER A 19 -11.96 8.71 -40.93
CA SER A 19 -11.90 9.49 -39.67
C SER A 19 -12.81 8.98 -38.56
N LEU A 20 -13.48 7.83 -38.75
CA LEU A 20 -14.37 7.22 -37.77
C LEU A 20 -13.85 5.91 -37.17
N VAL A 21 -12.55 5.64 -37.28
CA VAL A 21 -11.89 4.72 -36.34
C VAL A 21 -11.69 5.50 -35.05
N CYS A 22 -12.81 5.66 -34.33
CA CYS A 22 -12.80 6.09 -32.94
C CYS A 22 -11.73 5.27 -32.24
N CYS A 23 -10.79 5.98 -31.63
CA CYS A 23 -9.92 5.47 -30.59
C CYS A 23 -10.79 4.67 -29.62
N SER A 24 -10.89 3.37 -29.85
CA SER A 24 -11.35 2.41 -28.87
C SER A 24 -10.17 2.17 -27.94
N GLY A 25 -9.70 3.27 -27.33
CA GLY A 25 -8.96 3.20 -26.10
C GLY A 25 -9.92 2.54 -25.14
N SER A 26 -9.76 1.23 -25.01
CA SER A 26 -10.44 0.48 -23.97
C SER A 26 -9.87 1.07 -22.69
N ALA A 27 -10.56 2.06 -22.12
CA ALA A 27 -10.39 2.37 -20.72
C ALA A 27 -10.78 1.07 -20.03
N GLN A 28 -9.79 0.23 -19.69
CA GLN A 28 -10.01 -0.94 -18.88
C GLN A 28 -10.55 -0.42 -17.56
N THR A 29 -11.88 -0.42 -17.41
CA THR A 29 -12.52 -0.22 -16.13
C THR A 29 -12.16 -1.44 -15.30
N PHE A 30 -11.06 -1.32 -14.54
CA PHE A 30 -10.63 -2.35 -13.63
C PHE A 30 -11.70 -2.48 -12.54
N THR A 31 -12.40 -3.61 -12.52
CA THR A 31 -13.65 -3.79 -11.77
C THR A 31 -13.45 -3.81 -10.24
N SER A 32 -12.22 -4.03 -9.75
CA SER A 32 -11.77 -3.86 -8.35
C SER A 32 -10.45 -4.61 -8.17
N TYR A 33 -9.45 -4.00 -7.51
CA TYR A 33 -8.17 -4.64 -7.23
C TYR A 33 -8.25 -5.74 -6.16
N ARG A 34 -9.33 -5.78 -5.38
CA ARG A 34 -9.60 -6.82 -4.37
C ARG A 34 -9.40 -8.25 -4.87
N SER A 35 -9.82 -8.54 -6.10
CA SER A 35 -9.72 -9.88 -6.69
C SER A 35 -8.27 -10.38 -6.82
N LEU A 36 -7.30 -9.47 -6.79
CA LEU A 36 -5.87 -9.76 -6.86
C LEU A 36 -5.25 -10.09 -5.51
N VAL A 37 -5.98 -9.95 -4.39
CA VAL A 37 -5.42 -10.15 -3.05
C VAL A 37 -5.71 -11.58 -2.57
N PRO A 38 -4.74 -12.51 -2.57
CA PRO A 38 -4.90 -13.86 -2.04
C PRO A 38 -4.68 -13.94 -0.52
N VAL A 39 -4.21 -12.86 0.11
CA VAL A 39 -3.86 -12.80 1.55
C VAL A 39 -5.01 -13.33 2.41
N VAL A 40 -4.71 -14.38 3.19
CA VAL A 40 -5.69 -15.11 4.00
C VAL A 40 -6.14 -14.34 5.24
N ASP A 41 -5.24 -13.55 5.82
CA ASP A 41 -5.48 -12.76 7.03
C ASP A 41 -6.19 -11.43 6.74
N PHE A 42 -6.32 -11.06 5.45
CA PHE A 42 -7.03 -9.85 5.03
C PHE A 42 -8.53 -10.12 4.91
N ASP A 43 -9.33 -9.39 5.69
CA ASP A 43 -10.78 -9.53 5.65
C ASP A 43 -11.38 -8.85 4.42
N LYS A 44 -11.81 -9.69 3.47
CA LYS A 44 -12.48 -9.29 2.23
C LYS A 44 -14.00 -9.14 2.41
N THR A 45 -14.58 -9.46 3.56
CA THR A 45 -16.05 -9.45 3.72
C THR A 45 -16.63 -8.06 3.96
N THR A 46 -15.79 -7.09 4.34
CA THR A 46 -16.22 -5.72 4.68
C THR A 46 -16.12 -4.77 3.49
N THR A 47 -16.67 -3.56 3.64
CA THR A 47 -16.52 -2.51 2.62
C THR A 47 -15.05 -2.09 2.51
N GLU A 48 -14.55 -2.06 1.29
CA GLU A 48 -13.15 -1.78 0.99
C GLU A 48 -13.00 -0.41 0.33
N LEU A 49 -12.00 0.36 0.77
CA LEU A 49 -11.54 1.56 0.08
C LEU A 49 -10.25 1.23 -0.67
N GLU A 50 -10.27 1.41 -1.99
CA GLU A 50 -9.11 1.20 -2.85
C GLU A 50 -8.46 2.55 -3.20
N ARG A 51 -7.13 2.62 -3.08
CA ARG A 51 -6.32 3.73 -3.58
C ARG A 51 -5.21 3.19 -4.47
N ARG A 52 -4.95 3.89 -5.58
CA ARG A 52 -3.84 3.62 -6.48
C ARG A 52 -2.98 4.86 -6.64
N GLU A 53 -1.67 4.69 -6.53
CA GLU A 53 -0.67 5.73 -6.74
C GLU A 53 0.26 5.30 -7.88
N PHE A 54 0.41 6.14 -8.89
CA PHE A 54 1.26 5.86 -10.05
C PHE A 54 2.69 6.32 -9.77
N LEU A 55 3.64 5.44 -10.03
CA LEU A 55 5.07 5.72 -9.94
C LEU A 55 5.57 6.27 -11.29
N HIS A 56 6.67 7.01 -11.26
CA HIS A 56 7.25 7.61 -12.47
C HIS A 56 7.68 6.57 -13.53
N SER A 57 7.93 5.33 -13.10
CA SER A 57 8.23 4.17 -13.97
C SER A 57 7.03 3.66 -14.77
N GLY A 58 5.82 4.15 -14.51
CA GLY A 58 4.56 3.60 -15.05
C GLY A 58 4.03 2.42 -14.25
N GLU A 59 4.76 1.95 -13.24
CA GLU A 59 4.26 1.04 -12.21
C GLU A 59 3.25 1.76 -11.32
N SER A 60 2.53 1.00 -10.49
CA SER A 60 1.64 1.59 -9.49
C SER A 60 1.65 0.82 -8.19
N GLU A 61 1.49 1.53 -7.09
CA GLU A 61 1.23 0.93 -5.78
C GLU A 61 -0.27 1.02 -5.47
N VAL A 62 -0.85 -0.10 -5.05
CA VAL A 62 -2.26 -0.24 -4.71
C VAL A 62 -2.38 -0.51 -3.22
N LYS A 63 -3.25 0.24 -2.55
CA LYS A 63 -3.63 0.04 -1.15
C LYS A 63 -5.13 -0.24 -1.07
N ILE A 64 -5.50 -1.34 -0.43
CA ILE A 64 -6.90 -1.68 -0.14
C ILE A 64 -7.07 -1.68 1.38
N SER A 65 -8.02 -0.90 1.86
CA SER A 65 -8.31 -0.73 3.29
C SER A 65 -9.69 -1.28 3.62
N ASN A 66 -9.88 -1.90 4.78
CA ASN A 66 -11.14 -2.51 5.17
C ASN A 66 -11.65 -1.98 6.53
N GLN A 67 -12.86 -2.37 6.94
CA GLN A 67 -13.46 -1.89 8.20
C GLN A 67 -12.84 -2.49 9.47
N LYS A 68 -12.01 -3.53 9.33
CA LYS A 68 -11.24 -4.11 10.43
C LYS A 68 -9.90 -3.43 10.66
N LEU A 69 -9.71 -2.23 10.11
CA LEU A 69 -8.48 -1.46 10.22
C LEU A 69 -7.27 -2.24 9.68
N GLN A 70 -7.47 -2.94 8.55
CA GLN A 70 -6.40 -3.61 7.84
C GLN A 70 -6.15 -2.90 6.51
N HIS A 71 -4.88 -2.70 6.18
CA HIS A 71 -4.45 -2.22 4.86
C HIS A 71 -3.59 -3.28 4.19
N VAL A 72 -3.98 -3.75 3.02
CA VAL A 72 -3.10 -4.56 2.16
C VAL A 72 -2.52 -3.68 1.07
N LEU A 73 -1.22 -3.83 0.85
CA LEU A 73 -0.44 -3.07 -0.11
C LEU A 73 0.25 -4.02 -1.10
N PHE A 74 0.26 -3.67 -2.37
CA PHE A 74 1.00 -4.39 -3.42
C PHE A 74 1.33 -3.50 -4.61
N ARG A 75 2.30 -3.92 -5.42
CA ARG A 75 2.69 -3.22 -6.65
C ARG A 75 2.19 -3.92 -7.89
N LEU A 76 1.88 -3.13 -8.90
CA LEU A 76 1.58 -3.58 -10.25
C LEU A 76 2.61 -2.97 -11.21
N ASP A 77 3.05 -3.76 -12.19
CA ASP A 77 3.86 -3.25 -13.29
C ASP A 77 3.02 -2.35 -14.24
N SER A 78 3.66 -1.79 -15.27
CA SER A 78 2.98 -0.94 -16.26
C SER A 78 1.93 -1.67 -17.09
N ALA A 79 1.97 -3.01 -17.15
CA ALA A 79 0.96 -3.87 -17.77
C ALA A 79 -0.10 -4.35 -16.76
N SER A 80 -0.10 -3.80 -15.54
CA SER A 80 -1.00 -4.17 -14.44
C SER A 80 -0.86 -5.61 -13.93
N ASN A 81 0.29 -6.24 -14.13
CA ASN A 81 0.60 -7.53 -13.50
C ASN A 81 1.20 -7.32 -12.10
N LEU A 82 0.98 -8.27 -11.20
CA LEU A 82 1.54 -8.25 -9.85
C LEU A 82 3.07 -8.19 -9.90
N ARG A 83 3.64 -7.14 -9.31
CA ARG A 83 5.09 -6.93 -9.17
C ARG A 83 5.49 -7.21 -7.73
N LYS A 84 6.43 -8.13 -7.55
CA LYS A 84 7.01 -8.41 -6.23
C LYS A 84 7.95 -7.28 -5.80
N TYR A 85 7.94 -6.99 -4.52
CA TYR A 85 8.97 -6.26 -3.80
C TYR A 85 10.26 -7.11 -3.71
N HIS A 86 11.24 -6.61 -2.95
CA HIS A 86 12.41 -7.38 -2.58
C HIS A 86 12.06 -8.70 -1.87
N CYS A 87 12.98 -9.68 -1.90
CA CYS A 87 12.82 -10.99 -1.23
C CYS A 87 11.55 -11.78 -1.59
N ASP A 88 11.05 -11.62 -2.83
CA ASP A 88 9.84 -12.28 -3.35
C ASP A 88 8.53 -11.94 -2.60
N ILE A 89 8.54 -10.89 -1.76
CA ILE A 89 7.34 -10.39 -1.09
C ILE A 89 6.42 -9.77 -2.15
N ALA A 90 5.14 -10.14 -2.15
CA ALA A 90 4.16 -9.64 -3.11
C ALA A 90 3.11 -8.74 -2.46
N PHE A 91 2.73 -9.03 -1.21
CA PHE A 91 1.76 -8.26 -0.46
C PHE A 91 2.31 -7.92 0.94
N ILE A 92 1.98 -6.73 1.40
CA ILE A 92 2.25 -6.29 2.78
C ILE A 92 0.91 -6.00 3.44
N LEU A 93 0.61 -6.69 4.53
CA LEU A 93 -0.56 -6.46 5.37
C LEU A 93 -0.17 -5.63 6.58
N TYR A 94 -0.82 -4.50 6.76
CA TYR A 94 -0.77 -3.69 7.96
C TYR A 94 -2.06 -3.87 8.72
N GLU A 95 -1.95 -4.12 10.02
CA GLU A 95 -3.09 -4.19 10.92
C GLU A 95 -2.93 -3.10 11.96
N PHE A 96 -3.99 -2.34 12.18
CA PHE A 96 -4.04 -1.29 13.17
C PHE A 96 -5.00 -1.67 14.28
N ARG A 97 -4.74 -1.18 15.49
CA ARG A 97 -5.73 -1.19 16.56
C ARG A 97 -6.41 0.17 16.59
N GLU A 98 -7.70 0.16 16.88
CA GLU A 98 -8.41 1.40 17.12
C GLU A 98 -7.80 2.11 18.32
N ASP A 99 -7.39 3.35 18.12
CA ASP A 99 -7.03 4.25 19.19
C ASP A 99 -7.38 5.67 18.76
N GLN A 100 -8.20 6.34 19.57
CA GLN A 100 -8.77 7.65 19.26
C GLN A 100 -8.06 8.77 20.06
N SER A 101 -7.13 8.44 20.96
CA SER A 101 -6.40 9.44 21.76
C SER A 101 -5.18 10.00 21.04
N TYR A 102 -4.54 9.22 20.17
CA TYR A 102 -3.50 9.73 19.26
C TYR A 102 -4.11 10.53 18.09
N TYR A 103 -4.19 11.85 18.26
CA TYR A 103 -4.61 12.78 17.21
C TYR A 103 -3.39 13.46 16.58
N SER A 104 -2.95 12.96 15.42
CA SER A 104 -1.93 13.67 14.64
C SER A 104 -2.45 15.06 14.28
N LYS A 105 -1.79 16.12 14.78
CA LYS A 105 -2.16 17.53 14.49
C LYS A 105 -1.79 17.98 13.07
N SER A 106 -1.20 17.10 12.26
CA SER A 106 -0.85 17.40 10.89
C SER A 106 -2.08 17.26 9.99
N ASP A 107 -2.64 18.39 9.52
CA ASP A 107 -3.67 18.43 8.47
C ASP A 107 -3.16 17.93 7.11
N THR A 108 -1.87 17.56 7.01
CA THR A 108 -1.17 17.47 5.74
C THR A 108 -1.43 16.15 5.00
N TYR A 109 -1.86 15.08 5.66
CA TYR A 109 -2.25 13.84 4.98
C TYR A 109 -3.34 13.13 5.78
N ASN A 110 -4.25 12.46 5.10
CA ASN A 110 -5.25 11.55 5.66
C ASN A 110 -4.55 10.34 6.33
N ARG A 111 -3.85 10.61 7.45
CA ARG A 111 -3.12 9.64 8.26
C ARG A 111 -4.14 8.87 9.07
N ASN A 112 -3.95 7.56 9.13
CA ASN A 112 -4.78 6.70 9.95
C ASN A 112 -4.48 7.04 11.41
N GLN A 113 -5.47 7.57 12.15
CA GLN A 113 -5.33 7.91 13.58
C GLN A 113 -5.13 6.67 14.46
N ASN A 114 -5.28 5.49 13.87
CA ASN A 114 -5.08 4.20 14.51
C ASN A 114 -3.60 3.87 14.69
N ILE A 115 -3.27 3.15 15.76
CA ILE A 115 -1.90 2.73 16.05
C ILE A 115 -1.58 1.43 15.31
N LEU A 116 -0.46 1.40 14.59
CA LEU A 116 0.03 0.19 13.94
C LEU A 116 0.29 -0.91 14.98
N LYS A 117 -0.39 -2.03 14.80
CA LYS A 117 -0.29 -3.21 15.64
C LYS A 117 0.67 -4.23 15.04
N GLN A 118 0.61 -4.41 13.72
CA GLN A 118 1.33 -5.48 13.06
C GLN A 118 1.58 -5.19 11.59
N ILE A 119 2.74 -5.64 11.10
CA ILE A 119 3.08 -5.78 9.69
C ILE A 119 3.28 -7.27 9.40
N SER A 120 2.71 -7.77 8.31
CA SER A 120 2.94 -9.14 7.83
C SER A 120 3.21 -9.16 6.33
N TYR A 121 4.13 -10.01 5.90
CA TYR A 121 4.59 -10.12 4.51
C TYR A 121 4.11 -11.42 3.89
N TYR A 122 3.65 -11.36 2.63
CA TYR A 122 3.08 -12.50 1.93
C TYR A 122 3.65 -12.67 0.53
N ASP A 123 3.77 -13.92 0.10
CA ASP A 123 4.10 -14.27 -1.28
C ASP A 123 2.91 -14.04 -2.24
N ALA A 124 3.13 -14.27 -3.53
CA ALA A 124 2.12 -14.13 -4.57
C ALA A 124 0.92 -15.10 -4.42
N ASN A 125 1.04 -16.12 -3.57
CA ASN A 125 -0.02 -17.09 -3.27
C ASN A 125 -0.77 -16.75 -1.98
N GLY A 126 -0.44 -15.65 -1.31
CA GLY A 126 -1.06 -15.22 -0.06
C GLY A 126 -0.59 -16.00 1.16
N ARG A 127 0.58 -16.64 1.11
CA ARG A 127 1.21 -17.33 2.24
C ARG A 127 2.22 -16.42 2.92
N LEU A 128 2.33 -16.50 4.24
CA LEU A 128 3.36 -15.76 4.99
C LEU A 128 4.73 -16.07 4.40
N LYS A 129 5.50 -15.01 4.17
CA LYS A 129 6.80 -15.08 3.52
C LYS A 129 7.77 -14.23 4.31
N GLY A 130 8.81 -14.87 4.84
CA GLY A 130 9.87 -14.16 5.51
C GLY A 130 10.81 -13.48 4.52
N ASP A 131 11.35 -12.36 4.98
CA ASP A 131 12.48 -11.71 4.32
C ASP A 131 13.74 -12.59 4.48
N GLY A 132 14.26 -13.08 3.36
CA GLY A 132 15.42 -13.97 3.35
C GLY A 132 16.72 -13.31 3.79
N GLU A 133 16.80 -11.98 3.80
CA GLU A 133 17.96 -11.22 4.26
C GLU A 133 17.94 -10.96 5.77
N PHE A 134 16.77 -11.10 6.41
CA PHE A 134 16.57 -10.82 7.83
C PHE A 134 15.95 -12.02 8.53
N ASP A 135 16.68 -13.13 8.62
CA ASP A 135 16.31 -14.30 9.44
C ASP A 135 14.89 -14.85 9.18
N ASP A 136 14.38 -14.74 7.94
CA ASP A 136 13.01 -15.13 7.58
C ASP A 136 11.91 -14.32 8.31
N VAL A 137 12.18 -13.07 8.70
CA VAL A 137 11.17 -12.19 9.33
C VAL A 137 9.98 -12.00 8.38
N ALA A 138 8.85 -12.61 8.74
CA ALA A 138 7.59 -12.58 7.99
C ALA A 138 6.55 -11.66 8.64
N ARG A 139 6.74 -11.35 9.94
CA ARG A 139 5.83 -10.52 10.72
C ARG A 139 6.57 -9.72 11.76
N VAL A 140 6.15 -8.47 11.95
CA VAL A 140 6.58 -7.60 13.05
C VAL A 140 5.35 -7.13 13.79
N SER A 141 5.26 -7.40 15.08
CA SER A 141 4.18 -6.96 15.96
C SER A 141 4.69 -5.94 16.96
N PHE A 142 3.87 -4.95 17.26
CA PHE A 142 4.23 -3.84 18.15
C PHE A 142 3.36 -3.84 19.40
N GLU A 143 4.01 -3.64 20.54
CA GLU A 143 3.37 -3.41 21.82
C GLU A 143 3.80 -2.04 22.35
N VAL A 144 2.84 -1.18 22.68
CA VAL A 144 3.07 0.09 23.37
C VAL A 144 2.53 -0.06 24.79
N LYS A 145 3.37 0.19 25.79
CA LYS A 145 3.04 -0.07 27.21
C LYS A 145 2.40 1.14 27.90
N ASP A 146 2.96 2.32 27.68
CA ASP A 146 2.52 3.60 28.22
C ASP A 146 2.08 4.49 27.05
N LEU A 147 0.75 4.59 26.88
CA LEU A 147 0.13 5.33 25.78
C LEU A 147 0.32 6.84 25.93
N ASP A 148 0.20 7.38 27.15
CA ASP A 148 0.34 8.83 27.37
C ASP A 148 1.73 9.31 26.96
N LYS A 149 2.76 8.54 27.35
CA LYS A 149 4.14 8.83 26.97
C LYS A 149 4.39 8.68 25.47
N PHE A 150 3.82 7.64 24.88
CA PHE A 150 3.90 7.40 23.44
C PHE A 150 3.27 8.55 22.65
N GLU A 151 2.09 9.02 23.05
CA GLU A 151 1.37 10.11 22.38
C GLU A 151 2.14 11.42 22.47
N GLU A 152 2.71 11.75 23.63
CA GLU A 152 3.53 12.95 23.79
C GLU A 152 4.69 12.96 22.78
N ALA A 153 5.41 11.84 22.67
CA ALA A 153 6.52 11.71 21.74
C ALA A 153 6.06 11.72 20.28
N MET A 154 5.07 10.90 19.90
CA MET A 154 4.53 10.84 18.54
C MET A 154 4.05 12.20 18.04
N ASN A 155 3.36 12.97 18.89
CA ASN A 155 2.89 14.30 18.53
C ASN A 155 4.05 15.27 18.23
N LYS A 156 5.13 15.21 19.00
CA LYS A 156 6.34 16.02 18.74
C LYS A 156 7.03 15.63 17.44
N ILE A 157 7.05 14.32 17.12
CA ILE A 157 7.60 13.82 15.86
C ILE A 157 6.76 14.30 14.69
N ASP A 158 5.43 14.20 14.79
CA ASP A 158 4.50 14.69 13.77
C ASP A 158 4.60 16.19 13.54
N GLU A 159 4.62 17.00 14.60
CA GLU A 159 4.76 18.47 14.53
C GLU A 159 6.06 18.88 13.82
N GLN A 160 7.07 18.00 13.81
CA GLN A 160 8.35 18.21 13.16
C GLN A 160 8.53 17.36 11.90
N GLU A 161 7.45 16.77 11.38
CA GLU A 161 7.43 15.95 10.15
C GLU A 161 8.47 14.80 10.14
N GLY A 162 8.73 14.20 11.30
CA GLY A 162 9.73 13.13 11.44
C GLY A 162 11.14 13.60 11.79
N ASN A 163 11.39 14.91 11.91
CA ASN A 163 12.74 15.42 12.19
C ASN A 163 13.12 15.43 13.70
N TYR A 164 12.19 15.06 14.58
CA TYR A 164 12.44 14.92 16.02
C TYR A 164 12.92 13.50 16.35
N ASP A 165 14.02 13.41 17.08
CA ASP A 165 14.54 12.15 17.63
C ASP A 165 14.45 12.17 19.16
N PRO A 166 13.54 11.40 19.78
CA PRO A 166 13.41 11.34 21.23
C PRO A 166 14.48 10.48 21.91
N GLU A 167 15.26 9.67 21.18
CA GLU A 167 16.24 8.71 21.72
C GLU A 167 15.69 7.82 22.88
N ASP A 168 14.40 7.50 22.85
CA ASP A 168 13.63 6.90 23.96
C ASP A 168 13.58 5.36 23.95
N ALA A 169 14.35 4.70 23.07
CA ALA A 169 14.36 3.24 22.97
C ALA A 169 14.72 2.54 24.31
N SER A 170 15.62 3.15 25.09
CA SER A 170 16.09 2.63 26.37
C SER A 170 15.00 2.58 27.45
N GLU A 171 13.90 3.30 27.25
CA GLU A 171 12.78 3.38 28.17
C GLU A 171 11.82 2.18 28.03
N ASN A 172 12.00 1.35 27.00
CA ASN A 172 11.25 0.11 26.77
C ASN A 172 9.73 0.30 26.64
N ASN A 173 9.30 1.49 26.21
CA ASN A 173 7.88 1.79 26.04
C ASN A 173 7.26 1.05 24.86
N ILE A 174 7.99 0.94 23.75
CA ILE A 174 7.57 0.23 22.53
C ILE A 174 8.44 -1.00 22.34
N ILE A 175 7.80 -2.16 22.18
CA ILE A 175 8.48 -3.43 21.89
C ILE A 175 8.09 -3.89 20.49
N ALA A 176 9.08 -4.10 19.63
CA ALA A 176 8.92 -4.73 18.34
C ALA A 176 9.32 -6.21 18.43
N SER A 177 8.37 -7.10 18.13
CA SER A 177 8.60 -8.54 18.10
C SER A 177 8.55 -9.06 16.67
N SER A 178 9.65 -9.67 16.21
CA SER A 178 9.77 -10.21 14.86
C SER A 178 9.57 -11.72 14.86
N PHE A 179 8.74 -12.22 13.96
CA PHE A 179 8.40 -13.64 13.82
C PHE A 179 8.75 -14.16 12.44
N ASP A 180 9.17 -15.42 12.36
CA ASP A 180 9.48 -16.10 11.11
C ASP A 180 8.21 -16.49 10.32
N SER A 181 8.38 -17.05 9.12
CA SER A 181 7.27 -17.52 8.28
C SER A 181 6.45 -18.67 8.88
N LYS A 182 6.99 -19.35 9.92
CA LYS A 182 6.31 -20.41 10.68
C LYS A 182 5.62 -19.86 11.94
N GLY A 183 5.73 -18.56 12.21
CA GLY A 183 5.18 -17.90 13.39
C GLY A 183 6.03 -18.04 14.65
N MET A 184 7.29 -18.48 14.53
CA MET A 184 8.22 -18.57 15.65
C MET A 184 8.84 -17.20 15.92
N LEU A 185 8.91 -16.81 17.20
CA LEU A 185 9.57 -15.58 17.60
C LEU A 185 11.07 -15.67 17.31
N ILE A 186 11.59 -14.72 16.54
CA ILE A 186 13.01 -14.58 16.24
C ILE A 186 13.67 -13.69 17.31
N ARG A 187 13.10 -12.50 17.52
CA ARG A 187 13.59 -11.51 18.47
C ARG A 187 12.48 -10.60 18.96
N SER A 188 12.70 -10.01 20.12
CA SER A 188 11.84 -8.98 20.71
C SER A 188 12.74 -7.89 21.28
N THR A 189 12.63 -6.69 20.73
CA THR A 189 13.57 -5.60 21.02
C THR A 189 12.80 -4.31 21.31
N PRO A 190 13.18 -3.56 22.35
CA PRO A 190 12.78 -2.17 22.52
C PRO A 190 13.16 -1.32 21.30
N ILE A 191 12.25 -0.47 20.84
CA ILE A 191 12.51 0.49 19.75
C ILE A 191 12.14 1.90 20.21
N SER A 192 12.71 2.91 19.55
CA SER A 192 12.34 4.29 19.80
C SER A 192 10.94 4.60 19.24
N THR A 193 10.31 5.65 19.75
CA THR A 193 9.09 6.20 19.16
C THR A 193 9.34 6.71 17.74
N LYS A 194 10.56 7.14 17.42
CA LYS A 194 10.94 7.53 16.04
C LYS A 194 10.99 6.35 15.09
N ASP A 195 11.56 5.23 15.51
CA ASP A 195 11.56 3.99 14.70
C ASP A 195 10.12 3.52 14.46
N PHE A 196 9.29 3.55 15.51
CA PHE A 196 7.87 3.21 15.39
C PHE A 196 7.14 4.17 14.43
N TRP A 197 7.42 5.47 14.51
CA TRP A 197 6.83 6.48 13.62
C TRP A 197 7.14 6.20 12.15
N ASP A 198 8.36 5.74 11.84
CA ASP A 198 8.73 5.35 10.48
C ASP A 198 7.87 4.16 10.00
N TYR A 199 7.70 3.13 10.83
CA TYR A 199 6.82 2.00 10.49
C TYR A 199 5.36 2.42 10.30
N GLN A 200 4.82 3.23 11.22
CA GLN A 200 3.46 3.78 11.17
C GLN A 200 3.21 4.57 9.88
N ASN A 201 4.22 5.36 9.46
CA ASN A 201 4.17 6.17 8.25
C ASN A 201 4.73 5.48 7.02
N PHE A 202 4.89 4.14 7.09
CA PHE A 202 5.25 3.32 5.93
C PHE A 202 6.60 3.67 5.29
N MET A 203 7.51 4.25 6.09
CA MET A 203 8.85 4.59 5.67
C MET A 203 9.77 3.38 5.78
N GLY A 204 10.78 3.29 4.89
CA GLY A 204 11.74 2.18 4.91
C GLY A 204 11.18 0.82 4.46
N ARG A 205 10.08 0.81 3.69
CA ARG A 205 9.54 -0.43 3.08
C ARG A 205 10.58 -1.11 2.17
N PRO A 206 10.58 -2.46 2.08
CA PRO A 206 11.42 -3.21 1.14
C PRO A 206 11.08 -2.93 -0.34
#